data_AF-A0AAD5G8B5-F1
#
_entry.id   AF-A0AAD5G8B5-F1
#
_cell.length_a   1.000
_cell.length_b   1.000
_cell.length_c   1.000
_cell.angle_alpha   90.00
_cell.angle_beta   90.00
_cell.angle_gamma   90.00
#
_symmetry.space_group_name_H-M   'P 1'
#
loop_
_entity.id
_entity.type
_entity.pdbx_description
1 polymer ?
#
loop_
_entity_poly.entity_id
_entity_poly.type
_entity_poly.pdbx_seq_one_letter_code
_entity_poly.pdbx_strand_id
1 'polypeptide(L)'
;MRGTMRISALPEAGVMYVMTHDSIGLGEDGPTHQPIEQLASFRAMPNILMFHPADGNETAGAYKVAVESRKRPSVLALSRQKLPNLPGTSIEGTAKGGYTITDNSIGNKPDVILIGTGVYKVGLKSVLAQPDL
;
A
#
# COMPACT_ATOMS: atom_id res chain seq x y z
N MET A 1 17.11 -3.40 -11.17
CA MET A 1 17.61 -3.39 -9.76
C MET A 1 17.12 -4.56 -8.88
N ARG A 2 16.44 -5.60 -9.41
CA ARG A 2 15.87 -6.68 -8.57
C ARG A 2 16.92 -7.45 -7.75
N GLY A 3 18.08 -7.73 -8.34
CA GLY A 3 19.19 -8.42 -7.66
C GLY A 3 19.67 -7.68 -6.41
N THR A 4 19.92 -6.37 -6.53
CA THR A 4 20.37 -5.55 -5.40
C THR A 4 19.29 -5.41 -4.32
N MET A 5 18.02 -5.31 -4.70
CA MET A 5 16.91 -5.31 -3.73
C MET A 5 16.83 -6.61 -2.92
N ARG A 6 17.08 -7.77 -3.55
CA ARG A 6 17.18 -9.04 -2.84
C ARG A 6 18.40 -9.09 -1.91
N ILE A 7 19.52 -8.50 -2.34
CA ILE A 7 20.72 -8.34 -1.51
C ILE A 7 20.52 -7.32 -0.39
N SER A 8 19.51 -6.45 -0.41
CA SER A 8 19.17 -5.68 0.80
C SER A 8 18.35 -6.50 1.80
N ALA A 9 17.50 -7.40 1.31
CA ALA A 9 16.66 -8.24 2.16
C ALA A 9 17.45 -9.35 2.87
N LEU A 10 18.42 -9.96 2.19
CA LEU A 10 19.14 -11.14 2.68
C LEU A 10 20.08 -10.86 3.88
N PRO A 11 20.95 -9.83 3.86
CA PRO A 11 21.83 -9.45 4.95
C PRO A 11 21.21 -8.38 5.87
N GLU A 12 19.88 -8.21 5.84
CA GLU A 12 19.17 -7.31 6.75
C GLU A 12 19.56 -5.83 6.61
N ALA A 13 19.76 -5.34 5.38
CA ALA A 13 19.99 -3.91 5.15
C ALA A 13 18.65 -3.15 5.06
N GLY A 14 18.40 -2.25 6.00
CA GLY A 14 17.21 -1.38 6.05
C GLY A 14 17.18 -0.29 4.97
N VAL A 15 17.24 -0.68 3.70
CA VAL A 15 17.15 0.23 2.55
C VAL A 15 15.68 0.56 2.26
N MET A 16 15.40 1.85 2.05
CA MET A 16 14.08 2.33 1.65
C MET A 16 14.07 2.61 0.14
N TYR A 17 13.19 1.92 -0.59
CA TYR A 17 12.99 2.03 -2.02
C TYR A 17 11.71 2.81 -2.31
N VAL A 18 11.87 4.03 -2.83
CA VAL A 18 10.76 4.90 -3.21
C VAL A 18 10.44 4.68 -4.69
N MET A 19 9.34 3.97 -4.97
CA MET A 19 8.96 3.51 -6.31
C MET A 19 7.67 4.19 -6.76
N THR A 20 7.78 5.29 -7.49
CA THR A 20 6.61 6.00 -8.04
C THR A 20 6.08 5.34 -9.31
N HIS A 21 4.90 5.76 -9.77
CA HIS A 21 4.23 5.23 -10.96
C HIS A 21 3.91 3.73 -10.83
N ASP A 22 3.25 3.39 -9.73
CA ASP A 22 2.98 2.02 -9.27
C ASP A 22 2.03 1.14 -10.12
N SER A 23 1.38 1.70 -11.13
CA SER A 23 0.26 1.02 -11.79
C SER A 23 -0.03 1.57 -13.20
N ILE A 24 -1.05 1.00 -13.85
CA ILE A 24 -1.67 1.52 -15.08
C ILE A 24 -2.12 2.99 -14.96
N GLY A 25 -2.28 3.52 -13.74
CA GLY A 25 -2.62 4.91 -13.49
C GLY A 25 -1.58 5.91 -14.00
N LEU A 26 -0.39 5.43 -14.37
CA LEU A 26 0.58 6.27 -15.08
C LEU A 26 0.12 6.70 -16.47
N GLY A 27 -0.78 5.98 -17.15
CA GLY A 27 -1.31 6.40 -18.44
C GLY A 27 -0.41 6.11 -19.63
N GLU A 28 -0.06 7.14 -20.38
CA GLU A 28 0.35 7.08 -21.79
C GLU A 28 1.70 6.42 -22.06
N ASP A 29 2.59 6.31 -21.07
CA ASP A 29 3.89 5.63 -21.26
C ASP A 29 3.72 4.12 -21.51
N GLY A 30 2.52 3.59 -21.28
CA GLY A 30 2.08 2.29 -21.78
C GLY A 30 2.68 1.07 -21.05
N PRO A 31 2.45 -0.14 -21.59
CA PRO A 31 2.66 -1.39 -20.86
C PRO A 31 4.12 -1.68 -20.49
N THR A 32 5.09 -1.04 -21.14
CA THR A 32 6.52 -1.17 -20.80
C THR A 32 6.88 -0.46 -19.49
N HIS A 33 6.06 0.48 -19.06
CA HIS A 33 6.26 1.25 -17.81
C HIS A 33 5.26 0.88 -16.73
N GLN A 34 4.16 0.21 -17.07
CA GLN A 34 3.05 -0.08 -16.16
C GLN A 34 3.32 -1.36 -15.35
N PRO A 35 3.49 -1.25 -14.02
CA PRO A 35 3.65 -2.44 -13.17
C PRO A 35 2.37 -3.29 -13.14
N ILE A 36 2.53 -4.61 -13.19
CA ILE A 36 1.47 -5.63 -13.09
C ILE A 36 1.82 -6.63 -11.98
N GLU A 37 2.97 -7.30 -12.08
CA GLU A 37 3.39 -8.40 -11.22
C GLU A 37 4.32 -7.99 -10.07
N GLN A 38 4.78 -6.74 -10.06
CA GLN A 38 5.85 -6.26 -9.18
C GLN A 38 5.43 -6.33 -7.71
N LEU A 39 4.19 -5.96 -7.38
CA LEU A 39 3.65 -6.09 -6.02
C LEU A 39 3.69 -7.55 -5.54
N ALA A 40 3.19 -8.48 -6.36
CA ALA A 40 3.20 -9.90 -6.02
C ALA A 40 4.63 -10.45 -5.90
N SER A 41 5.53 -10.07 -6.81
CA SER A 41 6.94 -10.46 -6.79
C SER A 41 7.64 -10.01 -5.51
N PHE A 42 7.40 -8.78 -5.02
CA PHE A 42 8.01 -8.31 -3.77
C PHE A 42 7.31 -8.86 -2.53
N ARG A 43 6.00 -9.08 -2.54
CA ARG A 43 5.29 -9.78 -1.45
C ARG A 43 5.80 -11.22 -1.25
N ALA A 44 6.17 -11.90 -2.34
CA ALA A 44 6.75 -13.23 -2.29
C ALA A 44 8.24 -13.26 -1.89
N MET A 45 8.92 -12.11 -1.88
CA MET A 45 10.33 -12.03 -1.51
C MET A 45 10.46 -12.07 0.02
N PRO A 46 11.28 -12.98 0.59
CA PRO A 46 11.48 -13.02 2.03
C PRO A 46 12.14 -11.74 2.55
N ASN A 47 11.77 -11.34 3.77
CA ASN A 47 12.37 -10.22 4.51
C ASN A 47 12.42 -8.89 3.74
N ILE A 48 11.33 -8.53 3.04
CA ILE A 48 11.14 -7.20 2.49
C ILE A 48 9.72 -6.72 2.80
N LEU A 49 9.57 -5.45 3.14
CA LEU A 49 8.27 -4.82 3.32
C LEU A 49 7.80 -4.25 1.99
N MET A 50 6.55 -4.53 1.60
CA MET A 50 5.93 -4.02 0.39
C MET A 50 4.72 -3.15 0.76
N PHE A 51 4.93 -1.84 0.84
CA PHE A 51 3.89 -0.85 1.11
C PHE A 51 3.27 -0.36 -0.19
N HIS A 52 1.94 -0.21 -0.18
CA HIS A 52 1.17 0.38 -1.26
C HIS A 52 0.11 1.30 -0.63
N PRO A 53 0.54 2.46 -0.07
CA PRO A 53 -0.31 3.35 0.71
C PRO A 53 -1.39 4.01 -0.14
N ALA A 54 -2.60 4.17 0.41
CA ALA A 54 -3.75 4.73 -0.28
C ALA A 54 -3.81 6.27 -0.26
N ASP A 55 -3.22 6.90 0.76
CA ASP A 55 -3.29 8.35 0.95
C ASP A 55 -2.11 8.93 1.75
N GLY A 56 -2.23 10.18 2.20
CA GLY A 56 -1.18 10.87 2.97
C GLY A 56 -0.90 10.25 4.34
N ASN A 57 -1.94 9.80 5.06
CA ASN A 57 -1.78 9.21 6.39
C ASN A 57 -1.05 7.87 6.28
N GLU A 58 -1.42 7.03 5.32
CA GLU A 58 -0.75 5.76 5.10
C GLU A 58 0.66 5.92 4.54
N THR A 59 0.88 6.95 3.71
CA THR A 59 2.23 7.27 3.24
C THR A 59 3.12 7.65 4.41
N ALA A 60 2.65 8.51 5.32
CA ALA A 60 3.38 8.86 6.54
C ALA A 60 3.64 7.63 7.44
N GLY A 61 2.65 6.73 7.56
CA GLY A 61 2.80 5.44 8.24
C GLY A 61 3.86 4.54 7.62
N ALA A 62 3.87 4.41 6.29
CA ALA A 62 4.85 3.60 5.57
C ALA A 62 6.27 4.13 5.77
N TYR A 63 6.45 5.46 5.71
CA TYR A 63 7.74 6.09 6.03
C TYR A 63 8.17 5.86 7.47
N LYS A 64 7.25 5.99 8.44
CA LYS A 64 7.54 5.71 9.86
C LYS A 64 8.07 4.29 10.03
N VAL A 65 7.34 3.29 9.53
CA VAL A 65 7.75 1.88 9.63
C VAL A 65 9.07 1.63 8.89
N ALA A 66 9.26 2.20 7.70
CA ALA A 66 10.49 2.04 6.93
C ALA A 66 11.71 2.63 7.64
N VAL A 67 11.56 3.79 8.30
CA VAL A 67 12.62 4.42 9.10
C VAL A 67 12.93 3.61 10.35
N GLU A 68 11.93 3.04 11.02
CA GLU A 68 12.14 2.19 12.20
C GLU A 68 12.74 0.82 11.82
N SER A 69 12.46 0.30 10.62
CA SER A 69 12.90 -1.02 10.15
C SER A 69 14.35 -1.02 9.63
N ARG A 70 15.32 -0.80 10.52
CA ARG A 70 16.76 -0.73 10.16
C ARG A 70 17.36 -2.04 9.66
N LYS A 71 16.70 -3.18 9.92
CA LYS A 71 17.16 -4.53 9.56
C LYS A 71 16.35 -5.22 8.46
N ARG A 72 15.46 -4.48 7.79
CA ARG A 72 14.58 -5.03 6.75
C ARG A 72 14.27 -3.95 5.72
N PRO A 73 14.57 -4.16 4.44
CA PRO A 73 14.27 -3.17 3.42
C PRO A 73 12.76 -2.96 3.27
N SER A 74 12.41 -1.76 2.81
CA SER A 74 11.03 -1.35 2.56
C SER A 74 10.88 -0.82 1.14
N VAL A 75 9.86 -1.27 0.43
CA VAL A 75 9.44 -0.77 -0.88
C VAL A 75 8.15 0.00 -0.71
N LEU A 76 8.12 1.25 -1.16
CA LEU A 76 6.94 2.10 -1.17
C LEU A 76 6.51 2.28 -2.63
N ALA A 77 5.44 1.60 -3.03
CA ALA A 77 4.77 1.81 -4.32
C ALA A 77 3.87 3.03 -4.24
N LEU A 78 4.15 4.07 -5.02
CA LEU A 78 3.48 5.37 -4.96
C LEU A 78 2.83 5.71 -6.30
N SER A 79 1.61 6.23 -6.25
CA SER A 79 0.84 6.57 -7.45
C SER A 79 1.36 7.81 -8.17
N ARG A 80 1.14 7.90 -9.48
CA ARG A 80 1.36 9.14 -10.27
C ARG A 80 0.26 10.17 -10.02
N GLN A 81 -0.98 9.70 -9.99
CA GLN A 81 -2.19 10.50 -9.91
C GLN A 81 -2.46 11.02 -8.49
N LYS A 82 -3.22 12.12 -8.41
CA LYS A 82 -3.72 12.64 -7.13
C LYS A 82 -4.79 11.73 -6.55
N LEU A 83 -4.71 11.48 -5.25
CA LEU A 83 -5.69 10.73 -4.48
C LEU A 83 -6.22 11.60 -3.32
N PRO A 84 -7.50 11.45 -2.92
CA PRO A 84 -8.00 12.07 -1.70
C PRO A 84 -7.52 11.32 -0.45
N ASN A 85 -7.46 12.02 0.67
CA ASN A 85 -7.34 11.37 1.98
C ASN A 85 -8.66 10.69 2.35
N LEU A 86 -8.56 9.47 2.86
CA LEU A 86 -9.70 8.67 3.27
C LEU A 86 -10.04 8.90 4.75
N PRO A 87 -11.33 8.93 5.11
CA PRO A 87 -11.73 8.77 6.51
C PRO A 87 -11.24 7.42 7.05
N GLY A 88 -10.78 7.40 8.30
CA GLY A 88 -10.35 6.20 9.00
C GLY A 88 -8.91 5.74 8.73
N THR A 89 -8.21 6.29 7.74
CA THR A 89 -6.79 5.97 7.53
C THR A 89 -5.92 6.59 8.61
N SER A 90 -4.85 5.88 8.98
CA SER A 90 -3.95 6.34 10.05
C SER A 90 -2.53 5.82 9.89
N ILE A 91 -1.59 6.56 10.51
CA ILE A 91 -0.19 6.16 10.63
C ILE A 91 -0.08 4.84 11.39
N GLU A 92 -0.83 4.70 12.48
CA GLU A 92 -0.84 3.53 13.36
C GLU A 92 -1.46 2.31 12.67
N GLY A 93 -2.54 2.52 11.90
CA GLY A 93 -3.16 1.46 11.10
C GLY A 93 -2.19 0.85 10.09
N THR A 94 -1.38 1.69 9.45
CA THR A 94 -0.37 1.24 8.48
C THR A 94 0.63 0.24 9.07
N ALA A 95 1.02 0.42 10.33
CA ALA A 95 1.94 -0.49 11.02
C ALA A 95 1.36 -1.90 11.23
N LYS A 96 0.02 -2.05 11.19
CA LYS A 96 -0.66 -3.35 11.28
C LYS A 96 -0.64 -4.14 9.96
N GLY A 97 -0.25 -3.52 8.85
CA GLY A 97 -0.24 -4.11 7.51
C GLY A 97 -1.61 -4.15 6.83
N GLY A 98 -2.67 -4.53 7.55
CA GLY A 98 -4.05 -4.43 7.12
C GLY A 98 -4.95 -4.06 8.31
N TYR A 99 -5.90 -3.16 8.09
CA TYR A 99 -6.78 -2.66 9.15
C TYR A 99 -8.10 -2.14 8.58
N THR A 100 -9.13 -2.12 9.42
CA THR A 100 -10.46 -1.62 9.08
C THR A 100 -10.48 -0.09 9.10
N ILE A 101 -10.90 0.53 7.99
CA ILE A 101 -11.07 2.00 7.89
C ILE A 101 -12.53 2.43 8.04
N THR A 102 -13.48 1.51 7.82
CA THR A 102 -14.92 1.71 7.97
C THR A 102 -15.58 0.38 8.30
N ASP A 103 -16.59 0.39 9.16
CA ASP A 103 -17.35 -0.78 9.59
C ASP A 103 -18.75 -0.33 10.02
N ASN A 104 -19.79 -0.93 9.44
CA ASN A 104 -21.19 -0.78 9.84
C ASN A 104 -21.80 -2.10 10.33
N SER A 105 -20.98 -3.13 10.53
CA SER A 105 -21.45 -4.44 10.99
C SER A 105 -21.80 -4.44 12.47
N ILE A 106 -22.77 -5.27 12.84
CA ILE A 106 -23.17 -5.47 14.24
C ILE A 106 -22.46 -6.72 14.78
N GLY A 107 -21.82 -6.59 15.94
CA GLY A 107 -21.18 -7.72 16.62
C GLY A 107 -19.97 -8.30 15.87
N ASN A 108 -19.26 -7.47 15.09
CA ASN A 108 -18.07 -7.88 14.32
C ASN A 108 -18.37 -9.02 13.32
N LYS A 109 -19.54 -8.95 12.67
CA LYS A 109 -20.01 -9.94 11.70
C LYS A 109 -20.51 -9.24 10.43
N PRO A 110 -19.61 -8.79 9.55
CA PRO A 110 -20.00 -8.20 8.27
C PRO A 110 -20.51 -9.27 7.31
N ASP A 111 -21.48 -8.91 6.47
CA ASP A 111 -21.92 -9.76 5.36
C ASP A 111 -20.84 -9.89 4.28
N VAL A 112 -20.07 -8.81 4.07
CA VAL A 112 -19.01 -8.73 3.07
C VAL A 112 -17.83 -7.93 3.61
N ILE A 113 -16.61 -8.39 3.34
CA ILE A 113 -15.38 -7.65 3.61
C ILE A 113 -14.75 -7.25 2.27
N LEU A 114 -14.54 -5.95 2.07
CA LEU A 114 -13.83 -5.41 0.91
C LEU A 114 -12.41 -5.01 1.32
N ILE A 115 -11.42 -5.50 0.58
CA ILE A 115 -10.01 -5.22 0.84
C ILE A 115 -9.40 -4.54 -0.39
N GLY A 116 -8.70 -3.44 -0.16
CA GLY A 116 -8.00 -2.66 -1.19
C GLY A 116 -6.66 -2.14 -0.70
N THR A 117 -5.79 -1.75 -1.63
CA THR A 117 -4.49 -1.12 -1.34
C THR A 117 -4.21 -0.05 -2.39
N GLY A 118 -3.48 1.00 -2.03
CA GLY A 118 -3.04 2.02 -2.98
C GLY A 118 -4.20 2.81 -3.58
N VAL A 119 -4.15 3.01 -4.90
CA VAL A 119 -5.15 3.76 -5.66
C VAL A 119 -6.52 3.10 -5.56
N TYR A 120 -7.46 3.75 -4.90
CA TYR A 120 -8.86 3.35 -4.85
C TYR A 120 -9.68 4.32 -5.71
N LYS A 121 -10.19 3.86 -6.86
CA LYS A 121 -11.17 4.63 -7.64
C LYS A 121 -12.43 3.83 -7.94
N VAL A 122 -12.40 2.51 -7.75
CA VAL A 122 -13.48 1.59 -8.13
C VAL A 122 -13.97 0.87 -6.87
N GLY A 123 -15.28 0.92 -6.61
CA GLY A 123 -15.96 0.18 -5.54
C GLY A 123 -16.13 0.92 -4.20
N LEU A 124 -15.09 1.54 -3.65
CA LEU A 124 -15.21 2.15 -2.31
C LEU A 124 -16.06 3.43 -2.27
N LYS A 125 -16.16 4.18 -3.37
CA LYS A 125 -16.97 5.40 -3.38
C LYS A 125 -18.46 5.15 -3.09
N SER A 126 -19.03 4.04 -3.55
CA SER A 126 -20.43 3.70 -3.27
C SER A 126 -20.62 3.21 -1.83
N VAL A 127 -19.61 2.57 -1.25
CA VAL A 127 -19.66 2.07 0.15
C VAL A 127 -19.39 3.20 1.15
N LEU A 128 -18.41 4.07 0.87
CA LEU A 128 -18.08 5.21 1.73
C LEU A 128 -19.07 6.39 1.62
N ALA A 129 -19.88 6.45 0.56
CA ALA A 129 -20.89 7.50 0.38
C ALA A 129 -22.25 7.17 0.99
N GLN A 130 -22.41 6.01 1.63
CA GLN A 130 -23.66 5.61 2.31
C GLN A 130 -23.45 5.58 3.83
N PRO A 131 -23.59 6.72 4.53
CA PRO A 131 -23.48 6.77 5.98
C PRO A 131 -24.69 6.15 6.73
N ASP A 132 -25.76 5.77 6.04
CA ASP A 132 -27.07 5.46 6.65
C ASP A 132 -27.62 4.05 6.33
N LEU A 133 -26.77 3.04 6.17
CA LEU A 133 -27.18 1.62 6.15
C LEU A 133 -26.56 0.85 7.32
#